data_AF-A0A351CBJ3-F1
#
_entry.id   AF-A0A351CBJ3-F1
#
_cell.length_a   1.000
_cell.length_b   1.000
_cell.length_c   1.000
_cell.angle_alpha   90.00
_cell.angle_beta   90.00
_cell.angle_gamma   90.00
#
_symmetry.space_group_name_H-M   'P 1'
#
loop_
_entity.id
_entity.type
_entity.pdbx_description
1 polymer ?
#
loop_
_entity_poly.entity_id
_entity_poly.type
_entity_poly.pdbx_seq_one_letter_code
_entity_poly.pdbx_strand_id
1 'polypeptide(L)'
;MIKKIISGGQIGADQGALDVAIKYGIPHGGWIQKGRKTQGGVLPPKYHLKEMSTSSFKDRIEQNVIDSNGSVVITHGTLSGGADYCLKMAQKHGRPWLHIDLKTVSEFTAASRLNAWIKENGIEVLNVNGSRTSEDSTIYKDTMDILEGAVLLGLVKSPSTGQRGDRKKDDTSEELLPAPVSVDEAVSQIIVDMPLKDRVTIANMKKEALESLNSTLGIYIQKRIFKNDVDGKLFASCLSVSGKDKLDGSGVAFVILEKLWEKLQKTHRMRIV
;
A
#
# COMPACT_ATOMS: atom_id res chain seq x y z
N MET A 1 -5.93 0.80 -12.65
CA MET A 1 -4.51 0.37 -12.62
C MET A 1 -3.67 1.50 -13.18
N ILE A 2 -2.52 1.79 -12.57
CA ILE A 2 -1.66 2.90 -13.02
C ILE A 2 -1.12 2.57 -14.42
N LYS A 3 -1.32 3.49 -15.36
CA LYS A 3 -0.77 3.45 -16.73
C LYS A 3 0.47 4.32 -16.87
N LYS A 4 0.63 5.33 -16.00
CA LYS A 4 1.78 6.23 -16.02
C LYS A 4 2.06 6.81 -14.63
N ILE A 5 3.34 6.91 -14.27
CA ILE A 5 3.80 7.68 -13.11
C ILE A 5 4.47 8.96 -13.61
N ILE A 6 4.05 10.11 -13.09
CA ILE A 6 4.70 11.38 -13.40
C ILE A 6 5.24 12.04 -12.14
N SER A 7 6.33 12.78 -12.30
CA SER A 7 6.92 13.60 -11.25
C SER A 7 7.80 14.69 -11.86
N GLY A 8 8.24 15.64 -11.04
CA GLY A 8 9.06 16.76 -11.50
C GLY A 8 10.57 16.56 -11.40
N GLY A 9 11.04 15.38 -11.00
CA GLY A 9 12.45 14.96 -11.06
C GLY A 9 13.39 15.51 -10.00
N GLN A 10 12.90 16.15 -8.94
CA GLN A 10 13.78 16.59 -7.84
C GLN A 10 14.43 15.41 -7.10
N ILE A 11 15.61 15.61 -6.50
CA ILE A 11 16.22 14.60 -5.64
C ILE A 11 15.35 14.40 -4.39
N GLY A 12 14.97 13.16 -4.09
CA GLY A 12 14.04 12.82 -3.02
C GLY A 12 12.85 12.01 -3.56
N ALA A 13 11.64 12.34 -3.10
CA ALA A 13 10.42 11.64 -3.49
C ALA A 13 10.20 11.58 -5.01
N ASP A 14 10.45 12.69 -5.72
CA ASP A 14 10.27 12.78 -7.17
C ASP A 14 11.09 11.71 -7.92
N GLN A 15 12.40 11.61 -7.64
CA GLN A 15 13.25 10.60 -8.29
C GLN A 15 12.94 9.18 -7.81
N GLY A 16 12.60 8.97 -6.54
CA GLY A 16 12.17 7.66 -6.03
C GLY A 16 10.97 7.13 -6.82
N ALA A 17 10.00 8.00 -7.13
CA ALA A 17 8.85 7.64 -7.94
C ALA A 17 9.21 7.26 -9.39
N LEU A 18 10.10 8.03 -10.01
CA LEU A 18 10.55 7.74 -11.37
C LEU A 18 11.36 6.44 -11.45
N ASP A 19 12.18 6.15 -10.44
CA ASP A 19 12.96 4.92 -10.39
C ASP A 19 12.08 3.68 -10.13
N VAL A 20 11.00 3.79 -9.35
CA VAL A 20 9.98 2.72 -9.27
C VAL A 20 9.31 2.50 -10.62
N ALA A 21 8.93 3.57 -11.32
CA ALA A 21 8.29 3.45 -12.63
C ALA A 21 9.21 2.72 -13.63
N ILE A 22 10.49 3.09 -13.67
CA ILE A 22 11.51 2.43 -14.50
C ILE A 22 11.67 0.96 -14.08
N LYS A 23 11.81 0.68 -12.78
CA LYS A 23 12.02 -0.68 -12.25
C LYS A 23 10.89 -1.65 -12.64
N TYR A 24 9.64 -1.19 -12.62
CA TYR A 24 8.46 -2.02 -12.93
C TYR A 24 7.99 -1.88 -14.39
N GLY A 25 8.74 -1.17 -15.25
CA GLY A 25 8.37 -0.97 -16.66
C GLY A 25 7.09 -0.15 -16.85
N ILE A 26 6.68 0.64 -15.85
CA ILE A 26 5.53 1.53 -15.93
C ILE A 26 5.99 2.78 -16.71
N PRO A 27 5.24 3.23 -17.74
CA PRO A 27 5.55 4.49 -18.41
C PRO A 27 5.76 5.63 -17.41
N HIS A 28 6.86 6.37 -17.55
CA HIS A 28 7.17 7.52 -16.70
C HIS A 28 7.21 8.83 -17.48
N GLY A 29 7.20 9.95 -16.76
CA GLY A 29 7.37 11.28 -17.34
C GLY A 29 7.06 12.38 -16.35
N GLY A 30 6.59 13.52 -16.87
CA GLY A 30 6.26 14.69 -16.07
C GLY A 30 6.99 15.93 -16.56
N TRP A 31 6.78 17.03 -15.84
CA TRP A 31 7.30 18.34 -16.17
C TRP A 31 8.42 18.74 -15.22
N ILE A 32 9.54 19.20 -15.79
CA ILE A 32 10.69 19.73 -15.08
C ILE A 32 10.97 21.16 -15.53
N GLN A 33 11.53 21.98 -14.65
CA GLN A 33 11.94 23.34 -15.00
C GLN A 33 12.97 23.36 -16.14
N LYS A 34 12.98 24.45 -16.92
CA LYS A 34 13.94 24.67 -18.01
C LYS A 34 15.39 24.41 -17.57
N GLY A 35 16.14 23.70 -18.41
CA GLY A 35 17.50 23.23 -18.15
C GLY A 35 17.59 21.98 -17.28
N ARG A 36 16.46 21.27 -17.06
CA ARG A 36 16.38 20.03 -16.27
C ARG A 36 17.04 20.13 -14.88
N LYS A 37 16.97 21.31 -14.26
CA LYS A 37 17.70 21.61 -13.03
C LYS A 37 17.09 20.89 -11.82
N THR A 38 17.94 20.28 -10.99
CA THR A 38 17.64 19.69 -9.68
C THR A 38 18.65 20.19 -8.65
N GLN A 39 18.51 19.85 -7.37
CA GLN A 39 19.49 20.22 -6.34
C GLN A 39 20.86 19.56 -6.52
N GLY A 40 20.93 18.41 -7.19
CA GLY A 40 22.20 17.75 -7.53
C GLY A 40 22.65 18.04 -8.96
N GLY A 41 22.16 19.11 -9.57
CA GLY A 41 22.52 19.50 -10.93
C GLY A 41 21.52 19.06 -11.99
N VAL A 42 22.00 18.78 -13.20
CA VAL A 42 21.15 18.43 -14.35
C VAL A 42 20.60 17.01 -14.18
N LEU A 43 19.28 16.85 -14.32
CA LEU A 43 18.62 15.55 -14.21
C LEU A 43 19.10 14.59 -15.31
N PRO A 44 19.55 13.37 -14.96
CA PRO A 44 20.03 12.39 -15.92
C PRO A 44 19.05 12.08 -17.08
N PRO A 45 19.54 11.75 -18.29
CA PRO A 45 18.69 11.46 -19.45
C PRO A 45 17.77 10.24 -19.29
N LYS A 46 18.06 9.31 -18.36
CA LYS A 46 17.19 8.14 -18.08
C LYS A 46 15.75 8.52 -17.67
N TYR A 47 15.55 9.75 -17.22
CA TYR A 47 14.25 10.27 -16.84
C TYR A 47 13.61 11.05 -17.99
N HIS A 48 12.56 10.49 -18.61
CA HIS A 48 11.89 11.08 -19.78
C HIS A 48 10.92 12.21 -19.43
N LEU A 49 11.42 13.27 -18.80
CA LEU A 49 10.65 14.47 -18.42
C LEU A 49 10.65 15.52 -19.54
N LYS A 50 9.55 16.26 -19.65
CA LYS A 50 9.40 17.42 -20.54
C LYS A 50 9.82 18.69 -19.82
N GLU A 51 10.59 19.54 -20.49
CA GLU A 51 10.96 20.84 -19.94
C GLU A 51 9.82 21.84 -20.07
N MET A 52 9.59 22.60 -18.99
CA MET A 52 8.77 23.80 -19.02
C MET A 52 9.44 24.86 -19.89
N SER A 53 8.63 25.72 -20.52
CA SER A 53 9.11 26.93 -21.20
C SER A 53 9.71 27.95 -20.22
N THR A 54 9.26 27.92 -18.95
CA THR A 54 9.70 28.80 -17.87
C THR A 54 10.71 28.11 -16.93
N SER A 55 11.48 28.92 -16.21
CA SER A 55 12.35 28.45 -15.12
C SER A 55 11.64 28.42 -13.76
N SER A 56 10.32 28.59 -13.73
CA SER A 56 9.56 28.63 -12.47
C SER A 56 9.44 27.23 -11.88
N PHE A 57 9.89 27.09 -10.64
CA PHE A 57 9.76 25.86 -9.87
C PHE A 57 8.30 25.51 -9.57
N LYS A 58 7.44 26.52 -9.41
CA LYS A 58 6.01 26.34 -9.11
C LYS A 58 5.26 25.85 -10.35
N ASP A 59 5.53 26.42 -11.52
CA ASP A 59 4.81 26.07 -12.75
C ASP A 59 4.96 24.59 -13.09
N ARG A 60 6.16 24.00 -12.90
CA ARG A 60 6.35 22.54 -13.11
C ARG A 60 5.50 21.69 -12.15
N ILE A 61 5.30 22.15 -10.91
CA ILE A 61 4.50 21.41 -9.91
C ILE A 61 3.03 21.49 -10.30
N GLU A 62 2.55 22.70 -10.61
CA GLU A 62 1.17 22.91 -11.05
C GLU A 62 0.86 22.13 -12.34
N GLN A 63 1.78 22.12 -13.32
CA GLN A 63 1.58 21.38 -14.56
C GLN A 63 1.52 19.85 -14.34
N ASN A 64 2.35 19.30 -13.45
CA ASN A 64 2.24 17.88 -13.07
C ASN A 64 0.91 17.56 -12.37
N VAL A 65 0.35 18.49 -11.60
CA VAL A 65 -0.99 18.31 -11.04
C VAL A 65 -2.06 18.31 -12.14
N ILE A 66 -2.00 19.27 -13.07
CA ILE A 66 -2.96 19.40 -14.17
C ILE A 66 -2.97 18.15 -15.07
N ASP A 67 -1.79 17.64 -15.42
CA ASP A 67 -1.60 16.53 -16.38
C ASP A 67 -1.71 15.13 -15.74
N SER A 68 -2.19 15.04 -14.50
CA SER A 68 -2.41 13.78 -13.79
C SER A 68 -3.89 13.56 -13.43
N ASN A 69 -4.25 12.31 -13.13
CA ASN A 69 -5.59 12.00 -12.61
C ASN A 69 -5.68 12.22 -11.10
N GLY A 70 -4.55 12.21 -10.40
CA GLY A 70 -4.47 12.52 -8.98
C GLY A 70 -3.01 12.64 -8.52
N SER A 71 -2.81 13.36 -7.42
CA SER A 71 -1.49 13.62 -6.84
C SER A 71 -1.33 13.02 -5.45
N VAL A 72 -0.33 12.17 -5.26
CA VAL A 72 0.11 11.75 -3.92
C VAL A 72 1.30 12.59 -3.48
N VAL A 73 1.28 13.03 -2.23
CA VAL A 73 2.36 13.76 -1.57
C VAL A 73 2.86 12.94 -0.39
N ILE A 74 4.15 12.61 -0.36
CA ILE A 74 4.78 11.77 0.68
C ILE A 74 5.82 12.59 1.46
N THR A 75 5.70 12.64 2.79
CA THR A 75 6.59 13.42 3.67
C THR A 75 6.80 12.74 5.02
N HIS A 76 7.84 13.15 5.76
CA HIS A 76 7.92 12.97 7.23
C HIS A 76 7.49 14.25 7.95
N GLY A 77 6.24 14.29 8.41
CA GLY A 77 5.65 15.43 9.09
C GLY A 77 4.91 16.37 8.14
N THR A 78 4.73 17.60 8.61
CA THR A 78 3.87 18.60 7.97
C THR A 78 4.38 19.01 6.59
N LEU A 79 3.42 19.36 5.73
CA LEU A 79 3.69 19.84 4.38
C LEU A 79 4.39 21.19 4.41
N SER A 80 5.41 21.33 3.57
CA SER A 80 6.11 22.60 3.37
C SER A 80 6.60 22.73 1.92
N GLY A 81 6.98 23.95 1.52
CA GLY A 81 7.61 24.22 0.23
C GLY A 81 6.83 23.67 -0.97
N GLY A 82 7.49 22.83 -1.77
CA GLY A 82 6.90 22.24 -2.98
C GLY A 82 5.76 21.24 -2.70
N ALA A 83 5.81 20.53 -1.56
CA ALA A 83 4.82 19.55 -1.16
C ALA A 83 3.47 20.23 -0.80
N ASP A 84 3.53 21.29 0.01
CA ASP A 84 2.36 22.13 0.33
C ASP A 84 1.79 22.79 -0.93
N TYR A 85 2.65 23.33 -1.79
CA TYR A 85 2.21 23.93 -3.06
C TYR A 85 1.53 22.92 -3.99
N CYS A 86 2.03 21.68 -4.08
CA CYS A 86 1.41 20.61 -4.85
C CYS A 86 -0.03 20.35 -4.41
N LEU A 87 -0.25 20.23 -3.08
CA LEU A 87 -1.58 19.99 -2.53
C LEU A 87 -2.53 21.17 -2.78
N LYS A 88 -2.06 22.40 -2.60
CA LYS A 88 -2.83 23.61 -2.94
C LYS A 88 -3.24 23.65 -4.41
N MET A 89 -2.37 23.24 -5.32
CA MET A 89 -2.71 23.17 -6.75
C MET A 89 -3.69 22.03 -7.05
N ALA A 90 -3.58 20.88 -6.38
CA ALA A 90 -4.55 19.80 -6.54
C ALA A 90 -5.95 20.24 -6.11
N GLN A 91 -6.06 20.93 -4.98
CA GLN A 91 -7.31 21.54 -4.51
C GLN A 91 -7.85 22.57 -5.50
N LYS A 92 -6.99 23.51 -5.96
CA LYS A 92 -7.35 24.55 -6.93
C LYS A 92 -7.93 23.98 -8.22
N HIS A 93 -7.37 22.88 -8.73
CA HIS A 93 -7.77 22.27 -10.00
C HIS A 93 -8.79 21.13 -9.85
N GLY A 94 -9.35 20.93 -8.65
CA GLY A 94 -10.32 19.86 -8.39
C GLY A 94 -9.77 18.45 -8.66
N ARG A 95 -8.45 18.25 -8.50
CA ARG A 95 -7.81 16.96 -8.67
C ARG A 95 -7.80 16.19 -7.35
N PRO A 96 -8.14 14.88 -7.36
CA PRO A 96 -7.93 14.02 -6.19
C PRO A 96 -6.49 14.13 -5.68
N TRP A 97 -6.34 14.20 -4.37
CA TRP A 97 -5.04 14.20 -3.72
C TRP A 97 -5.01 13.29 -2.50
N LEU A 98 -3.82 12.80 -2.17
CA LEU A 98 -3.55 12.02 -0.97
C LEU A 98 -2.25 12.52 -0.33
N HIS A 99 -2.30 12.88 0.96
CA HIS A 99 -1.11 13.12 1.75
C HIS A 99 -0.80 11.90 2.62
N ILE A 100 0.44 11.43 2.53
CA ILE A 100 1.00 10.36 3.37
C ILE A 100 2.10 10.98 4.24
N ASP A 101 1.81 11.09 5.54
CA ASP A 101 2.78 11.50 6.54
C ASP A 101 3.36 10.27 7.27
N LEU A 102 4.62 9.95 6.97
CA LEU A 102 5.33 8.80 7.51
C LEU A 102 5.74 8.93 8.97
N LYS A 103 5.54 10.09 9.61
CA LYS A 103 5.58 10.18 11.08
C LYS A 103 4.31 9.62 11.74
N THR A 104 3.24 9.47 10.97
CA THR A 104 1.91 9.07 11.48
C THR A 104 1.46 7.69 10.99
N VAL A 105 2.03 7.21 9.88
CA VAL A 105 1.69 5.90 9.31
C VAL A 105 2.94 5.13 8.95
N SER A 106 2.90 3.81 9.14
CA SER A 106 3.94 2.91 8.63
C SER A 106 3.93 2.81 7.11
N GLU A 107 5.07 2.49 6.51
CA GLU A 107 5.24 2.29 5.05
C GLU A 107 4.20 1.31 4.46
N PHE A 108 3.93 0.19 5.14
CA PHE A 108 2.93 -0.77 4.68
C PHE A 108 1.50 -0.18 4.68
N THR A 109 1.16 0.58 5.72
CA THR A 109 -0.13 1.26 5.80
C THR A 109 -0.23 2.35 4.73
N ALA A 110 0.86 3.07 4.49
CA ALA A 110 0.97 4.05 3.41
C ALA A 110 0.77 3.40 2.03
N ALA A 111 1.43 2.29 1.74
CA ALA A 111 1.29 1.54 0.48
C ALA A 111 -0.16 1.05 0.27
N SER A 112 -0.77 0.52 1.33
CA SER A 112 -2.17 0.05 1.30
C SER A 112 -3.15 1.20 1.05
N ARG A 113 -2.97 2.33 1.76
CA ARG A 113 -3.79 3.54 1.57
C ARG A 113 -3.63 4.11 0.17
N LEU A 114 -2.40 4.15 -0.35
CA LEU A 114 -2.12 4.60 -1.71
C LEU A 114 -2.80 3.70 -2.75
N ASN A 115 -2.69 2.38 -2.61
CA ASN A 115 -3.36 1.44 -3.51
C ASN A 115 -4.88 1.60 -3.51
N ALA A 116 -5.50 1.68 -2.32
CA ALA A 116 -6.93 1.87 -2.18
C ALA A 116 -7.38 3.19 -2.82
N TRP A 117 -6.72 4.29 -2.49
CA TRP A 117 -7.03 5.61 -3.05
C TRP A 117 -6.90 5.66 -4.57
N ILE A 118 -5.88 5.02 -5.15
CA ILE A 118 -5.70 4.89 -6.61
C ILE A 118 -6.88 4.15 -7.25
N LYS A 119 -7.35 3.07 -6.63
CA LYS A 119 -8.49 2.28 -7.13
C LYS A 119 -9.79 3.05 -7.04
N GLU A 120 -10.08 3.63 -5.87
CA GLU A 120 -11.31 4.39 -5.59
C GLU A 120 -11.48 5.59 -6.51
N ASN A 121 -10.37 6.27 -6.85
CA ASN A 121 -10.39 7.47 -7.71
C ASN A 121 -10.10 7.17 -9.19
N GLY A 122 -9.95 5.90 -9.57
CA GLY A 122 -9.69 5.51 -10.96
C GLY A 122 -8.41 6.12 -11.54
N ILE A 123 -7.35 6.25 -10.74
CA ILE A 123 -6.14 6.98 -11.14
C ILE A 123 -5.32 6.13 -12.12
N GLU A 124 -5.18 6.63 -13.35
CA GLU A 124 -4.35 6.02 -14.40
C GLU A 124 -2.99 6.72 -14.54
N VAL A 125 -2.96 8.04 -14.41
CA VAL A 125 -1.76 8.88 -14.38
C VAL A 125 -1.57 9.40 -12.96
N LEU A 126 -0.64 8.80 -12.23
CA LEU A 126 -0.32 9.16 -10.86
C LEU A 126 0.80 10.21 -10.85
N ASN A 127 0.52 11.40 -10.31
CA ASN A 127 1.57 12.36 -9.96
C ASN A 127 2.10 12.05 -8.56
N VAL A 128 3.42 11.96 -8.41
CA VAL A 128 4.09 11.78 -7.12
C VAL A 128 4.97 12.98 -6.82
N ASN A 129 4.79 13.55 -5.63
CA ASN A 129 5.57 14.65 -5.09
C ASN A 129 5.87 14.37 -3.60
N GLY A 130 6.77 15.14 -2.99
CA GLY A 130 7.13 14.96 -1.58
C GLY A 130 8.32 15.79 -1.17
N SER A 131 8.88 15.47 -0.01
CA SER A 131 10.11 16.11 0.48
C SER A 131 11.27 15.85 -0.47
N ARG A 132 12.17 16.83 -0.54
CA ARG A 132 13.48 16.67 -1.21
C ARG A 132 14.52 16.14 -0.24
N THR A 133 15.56 15.49 -0.76
CA THR A 133 16.60 14.86 0.07
C THR A 133 17.32 15.84 1.01
N SER A 134 17.44 17.12 0.64
CA SER A 134 18.05 18.12 1.52
C SER A 134 17.20 18.45 2.76
N GLU A 135 15.90 18.17 2.73
CA GLU A 135 14.97 18.35 3.86
C GLU A 135 14.79 17.03 4.62
N ASP A 136 14.93 15.91 3.93
CA ASP A 136 14.61 14.58 4.43
C ASP A 136 15.45 13.52 3.69
N SER A 137 16.48 12.99 4.36
CA SER A 137 17.46 12.12 3.71
C SER A 137 16.92 10.73 3.35
N THR A 138 15.85 10.26 4.01
CA THR A 138 15.30 8.90 3.79
C THR A 138 14.17 8.88 2.77
N ILE A 139 13.51 10.03 2.52
CA ILE A 139 12.29 10.11 1.70
C ILE A 139 12.37 9.47 0.31
N TYR A 140 13.56 9.45 -0.31
CA TYR A 140 13.76 8.77 -1.58
C TYR A 140 13.44 7.28 -1.47
N LYS A 141 14.04 6.60 -0.48
CA LYS A 141 13.87 5.15 -0.26
C LYS A 141 12.44 4.85 0.20
N ASP A 142 11.91 5.65 1.09
CA ASP A 142 10.57 5.43 1.64
C ASP A 142 9.50 5.62 0.56
N THR A 143 9.67 6.60 -0.33
CA THR A 143 8.82 6.77 -1.51
C THR A 143 8.87 5.55 -2.42
N MET A 144 10.07 4.98 -2.64
CA MET A 144 10.19 3.75 -3.41
C MET A 144 9.40 2.62 -2.74
N ASP A 145 9.70 2.32 -1.48
CA ASP A 145 9.12 1.19 -0.75
C ASP A 145 7.57 1.27 -0.71
N ILE A 146 7.01 2.47 -0.53
CA ILE A 146 5.55 2.71 -0.56
C ILE A 146 4.95 2.48 -1.95
N LEU A 147 5.57 3.03 -3.00
CA LEU A 147 5.06 2.88 -4.37
C LEU A 147 5.16 1.44 -4.85
N GLU A 148 6.27 0.76 -4.55
CA GLU A 148 6.44 -0.66 -4.86
C GLU A 148 5.37 -1.50 -4.17
N GLY A 149 5.15 -1.28 -2.87
CA GLY A 149 4.06 -1.93 -2.14
C GLY A 149 2.70 -1.67 -2.78
N ALA A 150 2.41 -0.42 -3.16
CA ALA A 150 1.15 -0.05 -3.79
C ALA A 150 0.96 -0.70 -5.18
N VAL A 151 2.03 -0.81 -5.98
CA VAL A 151 2.02 -1.49 -7.28
C VAL A 151 1.78 -2.98 -7.09
N LEU A 152 2.52 -3.63 -6.20
CA LEU A 152 2.37 -5.06 -5.91
C LEU A 152 0.96 -5.41 -5.42
N LEU A 153 0.40 -4.61 -4.50
CA LEU A 153 -1.00 -4.75 -4.04
C LEU A 153 -2.03 -4.54 -5.17
N GLY A 154 -1.67 -3.81 -6.23
CA GLY A 154 -2.50 -3.64 -7.42
C GLY A 154 -2.45 -4.82 -8.39
N LEU A 155 -1.33 -5.55 -8.42
CA LEU A 155 -1.13 -6.74 -9.25
C LEU A 155 -1.77 -7.99 -8.67
N VAL A 156 -1.90 -8.06 -7.34
CA VAL A 156 -2.72 -9.08 -6.68
C VAL A 156 -4.15 -8.87 -7.15
N LYS A 157 -4.59 -9.66 -8.14
CA LYS A 157 -5.97 -9.68 -8.62
C LYS A 157 -6.87 -9.96 -7.42
N SER A 158 -7.59 -8.94 -6.92
CA SER A 158 -8.96 -9.19 -6.49
C SER A 158 -9.66 -9.84 -7.68
N PRO A 159 -10.41 -10.94 -7.51
CA PRO A 159 -11.26 -11.45 -8.57
C PRO A 159 -12.12 -10.28 -9.05
N SER A 160 -11.85 -9.82 -10.26
CA SER A 160 -12.76 -8.93 -10.95
C SER A 160 -14.03 -9.74 -11.09
N THR A 161 -15.08 -9.25 -10.45
CA THR A 161 -16.48 -9.56 -10.72
C THR A 161 -16.75 -9.31 -12.21
N GLY A 162 -16.36 -10.27 -13.03
CA GLY A 162 -16.50 -10.27 -14.47
C GLY A 162 -17.45 -11.38 -14.90
N GLN A 163 -18.73 -11.22 -14.58
CA GLN A 163 -19.89 -11.55 -15.41
C GLN A 163 -21.15 -11.57 -14.51
N ARG A 164 -21.88 -10.46 -14.49
CA ARG A 164 -23.34 -10.52 -14.37
C ARG A 164 -23.91 -9.33 -15.12
N GLY A 165 -24.49 -9.62 -16.28
CA GLY A 165 -25.30 -8.67 -17.02
C GLY A 165 -26.49 -8.19 -16.20
N ASP A 166 -26.94 -6.99 -16.53
CA ASP A 166 -28.27 -6.42 -16.28
C ASP A 166 -28.97 -6.93 -15.01
N ARG A 167 -28.62 -6.38 -13.85
CA ARG A 167 -29.55 -6.35 -12.71
C ARG A 167 -29.57 -4.96 -12.10
N LYS A 168 -30.80 -4.43 -12.10
CA LYS A 168 -31.23 -3.18 -11.47
C LYS A 168 -30.62 -3.01 -10.09
N LYS A 169 -30.30 -1.75 -9.75
CA LYS A 169 -30.22 -1.23 -8.38
C LYS A 169 -31.29 -1.90 -7.53
N ASP A 170 -30.87 -2.70 -6.54
CA ASP A 170 -31.68 -2.90 -5.35
C ASP A 170 -30.78 -3.26 -4.16
N ASP A 171 -31.21 -2.75 -3.01
CA ASP A 171 -30.63 -2.89 -1.67
C ASP A 171 -30.27 -4.34 -1.32
N THR A 172 -29.01 -4.63 -1.01
CA THR A 172 -28.65 -5.75 -0.12
C THR A 172 -27.40 -5.38 0.67
N SER A 173 -27.61 -5.11 1.96
CA SER A 173 -26.64 -5.14 3.04
C SER A 173 -25.65 -6.30 2.93
N GLU A 174 -24.35 -6.01 2.88
CA GLU A 174 -23.30 -6.99 3.13
C GLU A 174 -23.46 -7.51 4.57
N GLU A 175 -23.94 -8.74 4.74
CA GLU A 175 -23.95 -9.42 6.04
C GLU A 175 -22.50 -9.65 6.50
N LEU A 176 -22.06 -8.83 7.46
CA LEU A 176 -20.81 -9.01 8.18
C LEU A 176 -20.87 -10.33 8.96
N LEU A 177 -20.00 -11.29 8.61
CA LEU A 177 -19.84 -12.51 9.41
C LEU A 177 -19.56 -12.15 10.89
N PRO A 178 -20.15 -12.88 11.84
CA PRO A 178 -19.97 -12.60 13.26
C PRO A 178 -18.50 -12.72 13.67
N ALA A 179 -18.09 -11.89 14.63
CA ALA A 179 -16.75 -11.92 15.18
C ALA A 179 -16.44 -13.32 15.76
N PRO A 180 -15.31 -13.94 15.40
CA PRO A 180 -14.97 -15.25 15.94
C PRO A 180 -14.68 -15.12 17.43
N VAL A 181 -15.18 -16.07 18.22
CA VAL A 181 -15.01 -16.08 19.69
C VAL A 181 -13.90 -17.04 20.13
N SER A 182 -13.32 -17.81 19.20
CA SER A 182 -12.23 -18.75 19.47
C SER A 182 -11.16 -18.74 18.38
N VAL A 183 -9.95 -19.21 18.74
CA VAL A 183 -8.85 -19.36 17.78
C VAL A 183 -9.25 -20.27 16.61
N ASP A 184 -9.98 -21.36 16.87
CA ASP A 184 -10.42 -22.28 15.81
C ASP A 184 -11.43 -21.67 14.85
N GLU A 185 -12.34 -20.82 15.35
CA GLU A 185 -13.27 -20.06 14.51
C GLU A 185 -12.52 -19.03 13.68
N ALA A 186 -11.60 -18.28 14.29
CA ALA A 186 -10.78 -17.30 13.58
C ALA A 186 -9.96 -17.96 12.47
N VAL A 187 -9.31 -19.08 12.75
CA VAL A 187 -8.58 -19.87 11.75
C VAL A 187 -9.52 -20.35 10.65
N SER A 188 -10.72 -20.83 10.98
CA SER A 188 -11.67 -21.33 9.99
C SER A 188 -12.18 -20.22 9.07
N GLN A 189 -12.49 -19.04 9.61
CA GLN A 189 -12.83 -17.85 8.81
C GLN A 189 -11.69 -17.45 7.88
N ILE A 190 -10.44 -17.41 8.39
CA ILE A 190 -9.27 -17.10 7.57
C ILE A 190 -9.09 -18.11 6.45
N ILE A 191 -9.26 -19.41 6.72
CA ILE A 191 -9.15 -20.46 5.70
C ILE A 191 -10.22 -20.27 4.62
N VAL A 192 -11.47 -19.99 4.98
CA VAL A 192 -12.57 -19.76 4.02
C VAL A 192 -12.22 -18.65 3.04
N ASP A 193 -11.68 -17.54 3.55
CA ASP A 193 -11.32 -16.36 2.75
C ASP A 193 -9.99 -16.52 1.99
N MET A 194 -9.18 -17.52 2.33
CA MET A 194 -7.85 -17.72 1.76
C MET A 194 -7.91 -18.52 0.44
N PRO A 195 -7.26 -18.07 -0.65
CA PRO A 195 -7.12 -18.86 -1.87
C PRO A 195 -6.41 -20.20 -1.66
N LEU A 196 -6.79 -21.24 -2.42
CA LEU A 196 -6.18 -22.57 -2.32
C LEU A 196 -4.66 -22.54 -2.47
N LYS A 197 -4.14 -21.69 -3.38
CA LYS A 197 -2.70 -21.52 -3.58
C LYS A 197 -1.99 -21.09 -2.29
N ASP A 198 -2.54 -20.12 -1.58
CA ASP A 198 -1.94 -19.59 -0.35
C ASP A 198 -2.04 -20.59 0.79
N ARG A 199 -3.16 -21.33 0.87
CA ARG A 199 -3.31 -22.47 1.80
C ARG A 199 -2.20 -23.50 1.61
N VAL A 200 -1.92 -23.87 0.36
CA VAL A 200 -0.86 -24.82 0.01
C VAL A 200 0.52 -24.23 0.28
N THR A 201 0.76 -22.94 -0.03
CA THR A 201 2.03 -22.28 0.28
C THR A 201 2.32 -22.31 1.78
N ILE A 202 1.37 -21.89 2.62
CA ILE A 202 1.53 -21.88 4.08
C ILE A 202 1.69 -23.31 4.61
N ALA A 203 0.91 -24.28 4.11
CA ALA A 203 1.04 -25.69 4.50
C ALA A 203 2.44 -26.28 4.27
N ASN A 204 3.20 -25.74 3.31
CA ASN A 204 4.55 -26.21 2.98
C ASN A 204 5.66 -25.32 3.57
N MET A 205 5.32 -24.26 4.31
CA MET A 205 6.31 -23.42 4.99
C MET A 205 6.91 -24.14 6.20
N LYS A 206 8.19 -23.86 6.48
CA LYS A 206 8.82 -24.22 7.74
C LYS A 206 8.37 -23.27 8.85
N LYS A 207 8.42 -23.72 10.11
CA LYS A 207 7.91 -22.96 11.25
C LYS A 207 8.62 -21.62 11.43
N GLU A 208 9.92 -21.56 11.13
CA GLU A 208 10.74 -20.35 11.28
C GLU A 208 10.31 -19.23 10.31
N ALA A 209 9.71 -19.59 9.17
CA ALA A 209 9.16 -18.62 8.22
C ALA A 209 7.88 -17.94 8.72
N LEU A 210 7.26 -18.45 9.79
CA LEU A 210 6.05 -17.85 10.36
C LEU A 210 6.32 -16.49 11.00
N GLU A 211 7.53 -16.21 11.51
CA GLU A 211 7.85 -14.88 12.04
C GLU A 211 7.80 -13.81 10.95
N SER A 212 8.36 -14.12 9.78
CA SER A 212 8.27 -13.25 8.60
C SER A 212 6.83 -13.13 8.11
N LEU A 213 6.08 -14.23 8.11
CA LEU A 213 4.65 -14.19 7.75
C LEU A 213 3.82 -13.40 8.77
N ASN A 214 4.18 -13.39 10.04
CA ASN A 214 3.50 -12.62 11.09
C ASN A 214 3.62 -11.11 10.86
N SER A 215 4.74 -10.66 10.30
CA SER A 215 4.93 -9.25 9.92
C SER A 215 3.96 -8.78 8.82
N THR A 216 3.25 -9.69 8.14
CA THR A 216 2.26 -9.38 7.10
C THR A 216 0.87 -9.91 7.45
N LEU A 217 0.69 -11.24 7.48
CA LEU A 217 -0.58 -11.89 7.78
C LEU A 217 -1.01 -11.69 9.24
N GLY A 218 -0.06 -11.59 10.18
CA GLY A 218 -0.35 -11.27 11.58
C GLY A 218 -1.00 -9.90 11.74
N ILE A 219 -0.57 -8.89 10.96
CA ILE A 219 -1.18 -7.56 10.96
C ILE A 219 -2.61 -7.61 10.41
N TYR A 220 -2.87 -8.41 9.38
CA TYR A 220 -4.23 -8.62 8.86
C TYR A 220 -5.15 -9.26 9.91
N ILE A 221 -4.68 -10.30 10.60
CA ILE A 221 -5.40 -10.96 11.70
C ILE A 221 -5.73 -9.93 12.79
N GLN A 222 -4.76 -9.09 13.17
CA GLN A 222 -4.96 -8.04 14.16
C GLN A 222 -5.99 -6.98 13.72
N LYS A 223 -5.95 -6.52 12.47
CA LYS A 223 -6.80 -5.42 11.99
C LYS A 223 -8.20 -5.84 11.59
N ARG A 224 -8.39 -7.08 11.12
CA ARG A 224 -9.69 -7.55 10.62
C ARG A 224 -10.41 -8.44 11.62
N ILE A 225 -9.70 -9.34 12.28
CA ILE A 225 -10.30 -10.30 13.20
C ILE A 225 -10.42 -9.70 14.60
N PHE A 226 -9.31 -9.20 15.17
CA PHE A 226 -9.35 -8.62 16.53
C PHE A 226 -10.07 -7.28 16.62
N LYS A 227 -10.19 -6.51 15.53
CA LYS A 227 -11.01 -5.28 15.52
C LYS A 227 -12.48 -5.55 15.89
N ASN A 228 -12.96 -6.76 15.62
CA ASN A 228 -14.34 -7.16 15.90
C ASN A 228 -14.48 -7.92 17.23
N ASP A 229 -13.38 -8.20 17.94
CA ASP A 229 -13.38 -8.88 19.26
C ASP A 229 -13.67 -7.89 20.40
N VAL A 230 -14.87 -7.29 20.37
CA VAL A 230 -15.28 -6.26 21.34
C VAL A 230 -15.37 -6.83 22.77
N ASP A 231 -15.75 -8.10 22.91
CA ASP A 231 -15.91 -8.78 24.20
C ASP A 231 -14.60 -9.41 24.73
N GLY A 232 -13.51 -9.39 23.96
CA GLY A 232 -12.21 -9.99 24.33
C GLY A 232 -12.22 -11.53 24.41
N LYS A 233 -13.22 -12.20 23.85
CA LYS A 233 -13.38 -13.67 23.90
C LYS A 233 -12.31 -14.35 23.07
N LEU A 234 -12.01 -13.81 21.88
CA LEU A 234 -10.95 -14.34 21.05
C LEU A 234 -9.58 -14.12 21.70
N PHE A 235 -9.36 -12.95 22.30
CA PHE A 235 -8.14 -12.67 23.06
C PHE A 235 -7.92 -13.67 24.20
N ALA A 236 -8.97 -13.97 24.99
CA ALA A 236 -8.91 -14.98 26.04
C ALA A 236 -8.62 -16.39 25.48
N SER A 237 -9.20 -16.73 24.33
CA SER A 237 -8.90 -17.98 23.61
C SER A 237 -7.43 -18.06 23.20
N CYS A 238 -6.83 -16.96 22.70
CA CYS A 238 -5.40 -16.90 22.38
C CYS A 238 -4.49 -17.11 23.60
N LEU A 239 -4.83 -16.51 24.76
CA LEU A 239 -4.06 -16.73 25.99
C LEU A 239 -4.09 -18.21 26.40
N SER A 240 -5.29 -18.81 26.41
CA SER A 240 -5.47 -20.22 26.75
C SER A 240 -4.70 -21.16 25.81
N VAL A 241 -4.76 -20.92 24.49
CA VAL A 241 -4.06 -21.73 23.49
C VAL A 241 -2.54 -21.57 23.57
N SER A 242 -2.05 -20.37 23.88
CA SER A 242 -0.61 -20.08 23.97
C SER A 242 0.05 -20.57 25.27
N GLY A 243 -0.75 -20.79 26.33
CA GLY A 243 -0.25 -21.08 27.68
C GLY A 243 0.53 -19.93 28.34
N LYS A 244 0.43 -18.70 27.81
CA LYS A 244 1.10 -17.51 28.35
C LYS A 244 0.14 -16.64 29.17
N ASP A 245 0.66 -16.05 30.24
CA ASP A 245 -0.11 -15.17 31.12
C ASP A 245 -0.42 -13.80 30.49
N LYS A 246 0.41 -13.37 29.53
CA LYS A 246 0.24 -12.11 28.79
C LYS A 246 0.71 -12.26 27.34
N LEU A 247 -0.02 -11.64 26.43
CA LEU A 247 0.32 -11.49 25.02
C LEU A 247 0.13 -10.03 24.61
N ASP A 248 1.07 -9.51 23.81
CA ASP A 248 0.87 -8.25 23.11
C ASP A 248 0.08 -8.47 21.81
N GLY A 249 -0.22 -7.38 21.10
CA GLY A 249 -1.00 -7.43 19.86
C GLY A 249 -0.36 -8.28 18.74
N SER A 250 0.98 -8.33 18.71
CA SER A 250 1.74 -9.18 17.77
C SER A 250 1.68 -10.66 18.18
N GLY A 251 1.75 -10.94 19.48
CA GLY A 251 1.69 -12.27 20.04
C GLY A 251 0.34 -12.95 19.85
N VAL A 252 -0.77 -12.21 19.98
CA VAL A 252 -2.10 -12.80 19.75
C VAL A 252 -2.36 -13.14 18.28
N ALA A 253 -1.85 -12.33 17.36
CA ALA A 253 -1.92 -12.61 15.93
C ALA A 253 -1.04 -13.83 15.55
N PHE A 254 0.13 -13.94 16.17
CA PHE A 254 1.03 -15.07 15.97
C PHE A 254 0.42 -16.40 16.41
N VAL A 255 -0.32 -16.42 17.54
CA VAL A 255 -1.02 -17.63 18.01
C VAL A 255 -2.03 -18.14 16.97
N ILE A 256 -2.82 -17.23 16.38
CA ILE A 256 -3.78 -17.60 15.32
C ILE A 256 -3.03 -18.06 14.06
N LEU A 257 -1.91 -17.40 13.72
CA LEU A 257 -1.07 -17.77 12.58
C LEU A 257 -0.43 -19.15 12.73
N GLU A 258 0.10 -19.48 13.91
CA GLU A 258 0.64 -20.80 14.22
C GLU A 258 -0.45 -21.87 14.09
N LYS A 259 -1.66 -21.62 14.63
CA LYS A 259 -2.78 -22.56 14.51
C LYS A 259 -3.29 -22.72 13.09
N LEU A 260 -3.32 -21.65 12.31
CA LEU A 260 -3.61 -21.70 10.88
C LEU A 260 -2.61 -22.61 10.15
N TRP A 261 -1.32 -22.40 10.39
CA TRP A 261 -0.26 -23.20 9.81
C TRP A 261 -0.38 -24.69 10.18
N GLU A 262 -0.56 -25.02 11.48
CA GLU A 262 -0.76 -26.40 11.94
C GLU A 262 -1.95 -27.09 11.25
N LYS A 263 -3.07 -26.37 11.10
CA LYS A 263 -4.29 -26.91 10.46
C LYS A 263 -4.07 -27.14 8.96
N LEU A 264 -3.39 -26.21 8.28
CA LEU A 264 -3.08 -26.31 6.86
C LEU A 264 -2.06 -27.43 6.57
N GLN A 265 -1.07 -27.66 7.45
CA GLN A 265 -0.13 -28.77 7.31
C GLN A 265 -0.83 -30.15 7.29
N LYS A 266 -1.90 -30.31 8.06
CA LYS A 266 -2.67 -31.56 8.11
C LYS A 266 -3.54 -31.79 6.86
N THR A 267 -3.95 -30.72 6.19
CA THR A 267 -5.02 -30.75 5.19
C THR A 267 -4.55 -30.44 3.76
N HIS A 268 -3.44 -29.72 3.59
CA HIS A 268 -3.00 -29.17 2.30
C HIS A 268 -1.51 -29.38 2.02
N ARG A 269 -0.80 -30.18 2.83
CA ARG A 269 0.60 -30.56 2.54
C ARG A 269 0.60 -31.52 1.34
N MET A 270 1.34 -31.16 0.29
CA MET A 270 1.45 -32.03 -0.87
C MET A 270 2.23 -33.28 -0.50
N ARG A 271 1.61 -34.45 -0.71
CA ARG A 271 2.34 -35.72 -0.69
C ARG A 271 3.10 -35.80 -2.02
N ILE A 272 4.43 -35.86 -1.95
CA ILE A 272 5.23 -36.28 -3.09
C ILE A 272 4.92 -37.78 -3.27
N VAL A 273 4.21 -38.11 -4.34
CA VAL A 273 3.96 -39.49 -4.79
C VAL A 273 4.84 -39.73 -6.01
#